data_AF-A0A7W0TRP8-F1
#
_entry.id   AF-A0A7W0TRP8-F1
#
_cell.length_a   1.000
_cell.length_b   1.000
_cell.length_c   1.000
_cell.angle_alpha   90.00
_cell.angle_beta   90.00
_cell.angle_gamma   90.00
#
_symmetry.space_group_name_H-M   'P 1'
#
loop_
_entity.id
_entity.type
_entity.pdbx_description
1 polymer ?
#
loop_
_entity_poly.entity_id
_entity_poly.type
_entity_poly.pdbx_seq_one_letter_code
_entity_poly.pdbx_strand_id
1 'polypeptide(L)'
;VESDLRVSAALVATLPDRLREAQAAFDATGGLHATGLFSSEGEPLCVREDVGRHNALDKVVGRAFLDGLLPLSRSIFCVSGRLSFELVQKAAVAGCPLLVAVGAPSSLAVELAADRGMTLCGFVRGGSLNVYTETWRING
;
A
#
# COMPACT_ATOMS: atom_id res chain seq x y z
N VAL A 1 -9.35 4.09 -11.03
CA VAL A 1 -9.82 3.33 -9.87
C VAL A 1 -10.92 4.13 -9.23
N GLU A 2 -12.15 3.62 -9.25
CA GLU A 2 -13.30 4.30 -8.67
C GLU A 2 -13.41 3.96 -7.18
N SER A 3 -13.44 4.99 -6.34
CA SER A 3 -13.59 4.88 -4.89
C SER A 3 -13.82 6.27 -4.31
N ASP A 4 -14.58 6.35 -3.22
CA ASP A 4 -14.80 7.55 -2.41
C ASP A 4 -13.96 7.55 -1.12
N LEU A 5 -13.07 6.57 -0.94
CA LEU A 5 -12.23 6.41 0.24
C LEU A 5 -11.51 7.71 0.62
N ARG A 6 -11.65 8.10 1.88
CA ARG A 6 -10.90 9.17 2.54
C ARG A 6 -10.37 8.68 3.89
N VAL A 7 -9.14 9.04 4.22
CA VAL A 7 -8.44 8.65 5.45
C VAL A 7 -7.62 9.80 6.00
N SER A 8 -7.33 9.81 7.31
CA SER A 8 -6.48 10.85 7.88
C SER A 8 -5.00 10.61 7.56
N ALA A 9 -4.24 11.69 7.43
CA ALA A 9 -2.79 11.66 7.32
C ALA A 9 -2.15 10.92 8.50
N ALA A 10 -2.68 11.17 9.71
CA ALA A 10 -2.27 10.49 10.93
C ALA A 10 -2.42 8.97 10.82
N LEU A 11 -3.55 8.46 10.31
CA LEU A 11 -3.75 7.02 10.10
C LEU A 11 -2.71 6.47 9.12
N VAL A 12 -2.57 7.10 7.95
CA VAL A 12 -1.63 6.66 6.91
C VAL A 12 -0.19 6.59 7.44
N ALA A 13 0.20 7.57 8.26
CA ALA A 13 1.54 7.62 8.85
C ALA A 13 1.83 6.45 9.82
N THR A 14 0.81 5.79 10.37
CA THR A 14 0.98 4.62 11.25
C THR A 14 1.10 3.29 10.52
N LEU A 15 0.66 3.21 9.25
CA LEU A 15 0.56 1.93 8.55
C LEU A 15 1.90 1.21 8.37
N PRO A 16 3.05 1.89 8.14
CA PRO A 16 4.34 1.22 8.12
C PRO A 16 4.70 0.52 9.42
N ASP A 17 4.37 1.11 10.57
CA ASP A 17 4.65 0.52 11.88
C ASP A 17 3.72 -0.69 12.13
N ARG A 18 2.43 -0.56 11.78
CA ARG A 18 1.49 -1.70 11.82
C ARG A 18 1.89 -2.84 10.88
N LEU A 19 2.44 -2.51 9.71
CA LEU A 19 3.01 -3.50 8.79
C LEU A 19 4.22 -4.18 9.45
N ARG A 20 5.11 -3.39 10.05
CA ARG A 20 6.35 -3.85 10.70
C ARG A 20 6.08 -4.86 11.81
N GLU A 21 5.06 -4.63 12.64
CA GLU A 21 4.64 -5.54 13.72
C GLU A 21 4.27 -6.95 13.23
N ALA A 22 3.90 -7.09 11.95
CA ALA A 22 3.50 -8.36 11.35
C ALA A 22 4.62 -9.06 10.56
N GLN A 23 5.89 -8.66 10.73
CA GLN A 23 7.03 -9.15 9.93
C GLN A 23 8.03 -10.05 10.70
N ALA A 24 7.53 -11.13 11.31
CA ALA A 24 8.38 -12.02 12.09
C ALA A 24 9.55 -12.65 11.28
N ALA A 25 9.34 -12.96 9.99
CA ALA A 25 10.41 -13.54 9.18
C ALA A 25 11.45 -12.50 8.77
N PHE A 26 11.05 -11.24 8.55
CA PHE A 26 12.02 -10.17 8.45
C PHE A 26 12.82 -10.02 9.74
N ASP A 27 12.20 -10.05 10.92
CA ASP A 27 12.93 -9.85 12.17
C ASP A 27 14.03 -10.90 12.38
N ALA A 28 13.80 -12.12 11.89
CA ALA A 28 14.79 -13.19 11.92
C ALA A 28 15.89 -13.07 10.85
N THR A 29 15.64 -12.41 9.72
CA THR A 29 16.50 -12.52 8.53
C THR A 29 17.01 -11.20 7.95
N GLY A 30 16.28 -10.10 8.15
CA GLY A 30 16.48 -8.80 7.50
C GLY A 30 16.30 -8.80 5.97
N GLY A 31 15.93 -9.94 5.37
CA GLY A 31 16.06 -10.17 3.92
C GLY A 31 14.76 -10.12 3.13
N LEU A 32 13.64 -9.73 3.75
CA LEU A 32 12.32 -9.81 3.14
C LEU A 32 11.69 -8.42 2.92
N HIS A 33 10.74 -8.37 1.99
CA HIS A 33 9.77 -7.31 1.87
C HIS A 33 8.42 -7.79 2.38
N ALA A 34 7.56 -6.84 2.74
CA ALA A 34 6.18 -7.11 3.12
C ALA A 34 5.22 -6.19 2.37
N THR A 35 4.02 -6.71 2.16
CA THR A 35 2.85 -5.92 1.78
C THR A 35 1.71 -6.24 2.73
N GLY A 36 1.06 -5.20 3.23
CA GLY A 36 -0.16 -5.29 4.00
C GLY A 36 -1.34 -4.70 3.24
N LEU A 37 -2.49 -5.36 3.32
CA LEU A 37 -3.80 -4.83 2.99
C LEU A 37 -4.47 -4.40 4.28
N PHE A 38 -4.89 -3.14 4.35
CA PHE A 38 -5.51 -2.54 5.52
C PHE A 38 -6.92 -2.03 5.19
N SER A 39 -7.80 -2.03 6.19
CA SER A 39 -9.12 -1.37 6.08
C SER A 39 -9.00 0.16 6.05
N SER A 40 -10.13 0.86 5.85
CA SER A 40 -10.22 2.31 5.97
C SER A 40 -9.88 2.84 7.38
N GLU A 41 -9.99 1.98 8.39
CA GLU A 41 -9.65 2.23 9.80
C GLU A 41 -8.21 1.79 10.13
N GLY A 42 -7.48 1.30 9.12
CA GLY A 42 -6.10 0.84 9.24
C GLY A 42 -5.94 -0.55 9.81
N GLU A 43 -7.01 -1.34 10.00
CA GLU A 43 -6.90 -2.69 10.52
C GLU A 43 -6.25 -3.63 9.50
N PRO A 44 -5.26 -4.48 9.89
CA PRO A 44 -4.62 -5.40 8.96
C PRO A 44 -5.58 -6.51 8.55
N LEU A 45 -5.97 -6.52 7.28
CA LEU A 45 -6.79 -7.57 6.68
C LEU A 45 -5.95 -8.74 6.20
N CYS A 46 -4.76 -8.45 5.65
CA CYS A 46 -3.81 -9.46 5.19
C CYS A 46 -2.39 -8.88 5.14
N VAL A 47 -1.40 -9.60 5.68
CA VAL A 47 0.03 -9.26 5.53
C VAL A 47 0.77 -10.45 4.94
N ARG A 48 1.62 -10.21 3.95
CA ARG A 48 2.47 -11.25 3.34
C ARG A 48 3.89 -10.76 3.16
N GLU A 49 4.83 -11.63 3.51
CA GLU A 49 6.26 -11.44 3.29
C GLU A 49 6.75 -12.23 2.06
N ASP A 50 7.75 -11.68 1.39
CA ASP A 50 8.49 -12.34 0.32
C ASP A 50 9.86 -11.68 0.10
N VAL A 51 10.83 -12.39 -0.46
CA VAL A 51 12.12 -11.81 -0.87
C VAL A 51 11.92 -10.66 -1.85
N GLY A 52 10.93 -10.78 -2.75
CA GLY A 52 10.57 -9.74 -3.71
C GLY A 52 9.35 -8.93 -3.28
N ARG A 53 9.46 -7.60 -3.24
CA ARG A 53 8.30 -6.70 -2.95
C ARG A 53 7.11 -6.90 -3.90
N HIS A 54 7.37 -7.27 -5.16
CA HIS A 54 6.33 -7.54 -6.16
C HIS A 54 5.54 -8.80 -5.80
N ASN A 55 6.24 -9.86 -5.40
CA ASN A 55 5.63 -11.12 -4.98
C ASN A 55 4.85 -10.95 -3.66
N ALA A 56 5.35 -10.12 -2.74
CA ALA A 56 4.63 -9.80 -1.51
C ALA A 56 3.25 -9.20 -1.82
N LEU A 57 3.17 -8.23 -2.73
CA LEU A 57 1.89 -7.67 -3.20
C LEU A 57 1.03 -8.74 -3.90
N ASP A 58 1.62 -9.54 -4.79
CA ASP A 58 0.89 -10.60 -5.51
C ASP A 58 0.26 -11.62 -4.54
N LYS A 59 0.95 -11.99 -3.47
CA LYS A 59 0.41 -12.87 -2.42
C LYS A 59 -0.78 -12.26 -1.71
N VAL A 60 -0.76 -10.95 -1.45
CA VAL A 60 -1.87 -10.24 -0.82
C VAL A 60 -3.07 -10.15 -1.77
N VAL A 61 -2.84 -9.77 -3.03
CA VAL A 61 -3.89 -9.73 -4.07
C VAL A 61 -4.48 -11.12 -4.28
N GLY A 62 -3.65 -12.16 -4.35
CA GLY A 62 -4.09 -13.55 -4.49
C GLY A 62 -4.94 -14.01 -3.30
N ARG A 63 -4.55 -13.66 -2.07
CA ARG A 63 -5.37 -13.95 -0.89
C ARG A 63 -6.72 -13.22 -0.94
N ALA A 64 -6.73 -11.93 -1.26
CA ALA A 64 -7.95 -11.14 -1.39
C ALA A 64 -8.90 -11.68 -2.47
N PHE A 65 -8.37 -12.16 -3.60
CA PHE A 65 -9.15 -12.84 -4.63
C PHE A 65 -9.80 -14.13 -4.11
N LEU A 66 -9.02 -14.98 -3.43
CA LEU A 66 -9.54 -16.22 -2.84
C LEU A 66 -10.58 -15.99 -1.74
N ASP A 67 -10.52 -14.84 -1.06
CA ASP A 67 -11.50 -14.40 -0.05
C ASP A 67 -12.72 -13.69 -0.65
N GLY A 68 -12.77 -13.49 -1.98
CA GLY A 68 -13.88 -12.80 -2.64
C GLY A 68 -13.95 -11.30 -2.32
N LEU A 69 -12.81 -10.67 -1.98
CA LEU A 69 -12.75 -9.27 -1.55
C LEU A 69 -12.54 -8.27 -2.68
N LEU A 70 -12.33 -8.72 -3.93
CA LEU A 70 -12.15 -7.81 -5.06
C LEU A 70 -13.49 -7.21 -5.53
N PRO A 71 -13.56 -5.92 -5.90
CA PRO A 71 -12.46 -4.94 -5.90
C PRO A 71 -12.14 -4.37 -4.51
N LEU A 72 -10.88 -4.01 -4.28
CA LEU A 72 -10.37 -3.47 -3.00
C LEU A 72 -10.65 -1.97 -2.82
N SER A 73 -11.83 -1.50 -3.24
CA SER A 73 -12.16 -0.08 -3.36
C SER A 73 -12.17 0.70 -2.04
N ARG A 74 -12.22 0.01 -0.89
CA ARG A 74 -12.21 0.60 0.46
C ARG A 74 -10.96 0.25 1.27
N SER A 75 -9.94 -0.29 0.61
CA SER A 75 -8.73 -0.77 1.28
C SER A 75 -7.50 0.06 0.92
N ILE A 76 -6.45 -0.14 1.71
CA ILE A 76 -5.17 0.53 1.56
C ILE A 76 -4.08 -0.54 1.42
N PHE A 77 -3.22 -0.42 0.42
CA PHE A 77 -1.97 -1.17 0.40
C PHE A 77 -0.87 -0.39 1.10
N CYS A 78 -0.11 -1.04 1.97
CA CYS A 78 1.17 -0.53 2.48
C CYS A 78 2.29 -1.51 2.12
N VAL A 79 3.35 -1.01 1.50
CA VAL A 79 4.53 -1.81 1.11
C VAL A 79 5.77 -1.35 1.85
N SER A 80 6.62 -2.28 2.28
CA SER A 80 7.86 -1.94 2.99
C SER A 80 8.98 -1.40 2.09
N GLY A 81 8.80 -1.47 0.76
CA GLY A 81 9.80 -1.08 -0.24
C GLY A 81 9.52 0.25 -0.93
N ARG A 82 10.05 0.39 -2.15
CA ARG A 82 9.78 1.50 -3.08
C ARG A 82 8.55 1.20 -3.94
N LEU A 83 7.91 2.26 -4.46
CA LEU A 83 6.77 2.16 -5.38
C LEU A 83 7.27 2.21 -6.82
N SER A 84 7.19 1.08 -7.52
CA SER A 84 7.46 1.01 -8.96
C SER A 84 6.16 1.05 -9.76
N PHE A 85 6.28 1.29 -11.07
CA PHE A 85 5.14 1.30 -11.99
C PHE A 85 4.31 0.02 -11.89
N GLU A 86 4.96 -1.14 -11.80
CA GLU A 86 4.30 -2.45 -11.75
C GLU A 86 3.50 -2.64 -10.45
N LEU A 87 3.97 -2.11 -9.32
CA LEU A 87 3.22 -2.15 -8.06
C LEU A 87 1.94 -1.32 -8.16
N VAL A 88 2.04 -0.12 -8.74
CA VAL A 88 0.88 0.74 -8.97
C VAL A 88 -0.09 0.08 -9.95
N GLN A 89 0.42 -0.52 -11.03
CA GLN A 89 -0.41 -1.25 -12.01
C GLN A 89 -1.19 -2.40 -11.36
N LYS A 90 -0.53 -3.24 -10.57
CA LYS A 90 -1.16 -4.36 -9.86
C LYS A 90 -2.24 -3.88 -8.89
N ALA A 91 -1.96 -2.82 -8.14
CA ALA A 91 -2.93 -2.24 -7.22
C ALA A 91 -4.13 -1.62 -7.94
N ALA A 92 -3.90 -0.96 -9.09
CA ALA A 92 -4.96 -0.43 -9.94
C ALA A 92 -5.88 -1.54 -10.45
N VAL A 93 -5.29 -2.66 -10.91
CA VAL A 93 -6.03 -3.85 -11.37
C VAL A 93 -6.81 -4.49 -10.22
N ALA A 94 -6.25 -4.54 -9.01
CA ALA A 94 -6.95 -5.03 -7.82
C ALA A 94 -8.05 -4.07 -7.30
N GLY A 95 -8.14 -2.86 -7.87
CA GLY A 95 -9.14 -1.85 -7.50
C GLY A 95 -8.83 -1.12 -6.19
N CYS A 96 -7.58 -1.16 -5.71
CA CYS A 96 -7.20 -0.44 -4.49
C CYS A 96 -6.86 1.02 -4.82
N PRO A 97 -7.49 2.02 -4.18
CA PRO A 97 -7.30 3.43 -4.52
C PRO A 97 -6.09 4.09 -3.85
N LEU A 98 -5.45 3.45 -2.87
CA LEU A 98 -4.44 4.09 -2.02
C LEU A 98 -3.23 3.17 -1.78
N LEU A 99 -2.04 3.60 -2.22
CA LEU A 99 -0.77 2.91 -2.02
C LEU A 99 0.16 3.74 -1.13
N VAL A 100 0.63 3.10 -0.05
CA VAL A 100 1.54 3.66 0.94
C VAL A 100 2.87 2.91 0.87
N ALA A 101 3.98 3.64 0.96
CA ALA A 101 5.29 3.02 1.02
C ALA A 101 6.26 3.72 1.95
N VAL A 102 7.10 2.92 2.57
CA VAL A 102 8.27 3.40 3.34
C VAL A 102 9.27 4.09 2.41
N GLY A 103 9.44 3.60 1.19
CA GLY A 103 10.39 4.11 0.20
C GLY A 103 9.81 5.15 -0.76
N ALA A 104 10.68 5.62 -1.65
CA ALA A 104 10.33 6.55 -2.73
C ALA A 104 9.50 5.90 -3.86
N PRO A 105 8.62 6.65 -4.52
CA PRO A 105 8.09 6.28 -5.83
C PRO A 105 9.06 6.62 -6.97
N SER A 106 8.91 5.98 -8.13
CA SER A 106 9.50 6.45 -9.39
C SER A 106 8.56 7.44 -10.09
N SER A 107 9.08 8.28 -11.00
CA SER A 107 8.26 9.21 -11.80
C SER A 107 7.15 8.47 -12.55
N LEU A 108 7.47 7.33 -13.16
CA LEU A 108 6.50 6.51 -13.89
C LEU A 108 5.41 5.93 -12.97
N ALA A 109 5.72 5.65 -11.70
CA ALA A 109 4.72 5.22 -10.72
C ALA A 109 3.76 6.37 -10.35
N VAL A 110 4.29 7.59 -10.20
CA VAL A 110 3.49 8.80 -9.95
C VAL A 110 2.57 9.09 -11.13
N GLU A 111 3.09 9.06 -12.37
CA GLU A 111 2.31 9.28 -13.59
C GLU A 111 1.17 8.27 -13.73
N LEU A 112 1.45 6.98 -13.52
CA LEU A 112 0.41 5.95 -13.57
C LEU A 112 -0.62 6.13 -12.44
N ALA A 113 -0.20 6.49 -11.22
CA ALA A 113 -1.13 6.70 -10.13
C ALA A 113 -2.11 7.85 -10.43
N ALA A 114 -1.61 8.94 -11.01
CA ALA A 114 -2.45 10.07 -11.46
C ALA A 114 -3.41 9.64 -12.58
N ASP A 115 -2.94 8.95 -13.62
CA ASP A 115 -3.77 8.40 -14.71
C ASP A 115 -4.89 7.50 -14.18
N ARG A 116 -4.61 6.73 -13.12
CA ARG A 116 -5.57 5.79 -12.53
C ARG A 116 -6.38 6.37 -11.38
N GLY A 117 -6.25 7.65 -11.04
CA GLY A 117 -6.99 8.25 -9.92
C GLY A 117 -6.69 7.58 -8.57
N MET A 118 -5.43 7.17 -8.37
CA MET A 118 -4.93 6.55 -7.15
C MET A 118 -4.09 7.53 -6.33
N THR A 119 -4.23 7.47 -5.01
CA THR A 119 -3.38 8.20 -4.08
C THR A 119 -2.10 7.42 -3.82
N LEU A 120 -0.97 8.09 -4.03
CA LEU A 120 0.35 7.51 -3.81
C LEU A 120 1.06 8.26 -2.68
N CYS A 121 1.37 7.55 -1.59
CA CYS A 121 2.10 8.06 -0.45
C CYS A 121 3.47 7.38 -0.35
N GLY A 122 4.54 8.17 -0.33
CA GLY A 122 5.92 7.66 -0.21
C GLY A 122 6.65 8.29 0.96
N PHE A 123 7.80 7.72 1.30
CA PHE A 123 8.59 8.12 2.47
C PHE A 123 7.79 8.13 3.78
N VAL A 124 6.83 7.20 3.92
CA VAL A 124 5.99 7.14 5.11
C VAL A 124 6.77 6.48 6.23
N ARG A 125 7.12 7.27 7.25
CA ARG A 125 7.90 6.83 8.43
C ARG A 125 7.85 7.88 9.53
N GLY A 126 7.89 7.42 10.78
CA GLY A 126 8.05 8.30 11.94
C GLY A 126 6.99 9.41 12.02
N GLY A 127 5.73 9.10 11.69
CA GLY A 127 4.64 10.09 11.70
C GLY A 127 4.60 11.05 10.51
N SER A 128 5.51 10.92 9.53
CA SER A 128 5.57 11.77 8.33
C SER A 128 5.23 11.00 7.05
N LEU A 129 4.75 11.70 6.02
CA LEU A 129 4.47 11.16 4.69
C LEU A 129 4.58 12.25 3.62
N ASN A 130 4.88 11.84 2.38
CA ASN A 130 4.72 12.65 1.19
C ASN A 130 3.57 12.10 0.35
N VAL A 131 2.59 12.93 0.01
CA VAL A 131 1.49 12.57 -0.89
C VAL A 131 1.81 13.09 -2.30
N TYR A 132 1.84 12.20 -3.29
CA TYR A 132 2.28 12.51 -4.65
C TYR A 132 1.13 12.73 -5.63
N THR A 133 -0.01 12.05 -5.43
CA THR A 133 -1.17 12.07 -6.34
C THR A 133 -2.47 11.99 -5.55
N GLU A 134 -3.57 12.47 -6.15
CA GLU A 134 -4.93 12.36 -5.60
C GLU A 134 -5.02 12.72 -4.10
N THR A 135 -4.46 13.88 -3.74
CA THR A 135 -4.32 14.33 -2.36
C THR A 135 -5.64 14.45 -1.61
N TRP A 136 -6.76 14.59 -2.33
CA TRP A 136 -8.10 14.73 -1.78
C TRP A 136 -8.57 13.52 -0.94
N ARG A 137 -7.93 12.35 -1.06
CA ARG A 137 -8.21 11.19 -0.19
C ARG A 137 -7.57 11.30 1.19
N ILE A 138 -6.60 12.19 1.38
CA ILE A 138 -5.89 12.37 2.64
C ILE A 138 -6.43 13.62 3.35
N ASN A 139 -7.05 13.42 4.50
CA ASN A 139 -7.51 14.48 5.37
C ASN A 139 -6.39 14.89 6.35
N GLY A 140 -6.32 16.18 6.70
CA GLY A 140 -5.34 16.74 7.63
C GLY A 140 -5.38 16.14 9.03
#